data_AF-A0A9P9ZGS1-F1
#
_entry.id   AF-A0A9P9ZGS1-F1
#
_cell.length_a   1.000
_cell.length_b   1.000
_cell.length_c   1.000
_cell.angle_alpha   90.00
_cell.angle_beta   90.00
_cell.angle_gamma   90.00
#
_symmetry.space_group_name_H-M   'P 1'
#
loop_
_entity.id
_entity.type
_entity.pdbx_description
1 polymer ?
#
loop_
_entity_poly.entity_id
_entity_poly.type
_entity_poly.pdbx_seq_one_letter_code
_entity_poly.pdbx_strand_id
1 'polypeptide(L)'
;MSRSSLLKPNRISSMTAPAQRGTKIFDGMAFAISFQSKRPGENPEQHNARMETAANIEKRIKQAGGRILDNGFDELFEPILVQPAASSSKDKTHNPSPSDEPPKLLLNNIGRDTGFTALIADGHSRKVKYMQALALGLPILASRWVITCLSSNSIIDWSPYLLAAGQSAFLGDAILSRNLQPYDASTAKLVETVARRGCWLGGSRILLVVSTGGDKKGRRTQKEKDREKAEEGRKMAYVFLARVLGAELRRVGNVDEAKKELERAEKEAEDGKGKPYDWVYVDGKTDGAELFTGPAAMVGESDAGNASASASGAGKDKKGKKRKRQSVGYVYEPTVAEKQPPLKKIRTLSDELVIQSLILGRMIDEEEFRSI
;
A
#
# COMPACT_ATOMS: atom_id res chain seq x y z
N MET A 1 -67.99 -30.56 61.31
CA MET A 1 -66.97 -31.64 61.26
C MET A 1 -66.27 -31.57 59.91
N SER A 2 -64.93 -31.46 59.91
CA SER A 2 -63.95 -31.84 58.85
C SER A 2 -64.15 -31.34 57.40
N ARG A 3 -63.15 -30.86 56.66
CA ARG A 3 -61.68 -30.76 56.84
C ARG A 3 -61.19 -29.76 55.78
N SER A 4 -60.25 -28.89 56.17
CA SER A 4 -59.47 -28.07 55.24
C SER A 4 -58.54 -28.96 54.40
N SER A 5 -58.39 -28.64 53.11
CA SER A 5 -57.30 -29.16 52.29
C SER A 5 -56.57 -27.98 51.65
N LEU A 6 -55.37 -27.72 52.16
CA LEU A 6 -54.40 -26.78 51.65
C LEU A 6 -53.79 -27.35 50.36
N LEU A 7 -54.07 -26.71 49.23
CA LEU A 7 -53.40 -26.98 47.96
C LEU A 7 -52.00 -26.34 47.98
N LYS A 8 -50.98 -27.16 47.74
CA LYS A 8 -49.57 -26.79 47.70
C LYS A 8 -49.26 -25.96 46.43
N PRO A 9 -48.33 -25.00 46.48
CA PRO A 9 -47.93 -24.24 45.31
C PRO A 9 -47.13 -25.10 44.33
N ASN A 10 -47.51 -25.04 43.06
CA ASN A 10 -46.90 -25.77 41.96
C ASN A 10 -45.48 -25.20 41.69
N ARG A 11 -44.46 -26.06 41.75
CA ARG A 11 -43.08 -25.69 41.34
C ARG A 11 -43.10 -25.39 39.85
N ILE A 12 -42.86 -24.13 39.49
CA ILE A 12 -42.51 -23.74 38.13
C ILE A 12 -41.14 -24.35 37.85
N SER A 13 -41.13 -25.39 37.03
CA SER A 13 -39.90 -25.94 36.46
C SER A 13 -39.22 -24.83 35.67
N SER A 14 -38.09 -24.35 36.19
CA SER A 14 -37.14 -23.53 35.46
C SER A 14 -36.71 -24.31 34.23
N MET A 15 -37.31 -23.99 33.08
CA MET A 15 -36.76 -24.38 31.79
C MET A 15 -35.50 -23.55 31.62
N THR A 16 -34.36 -24.16 31.91
CA THR A 16 -33.07 -23.71 31.41
C THR A 16 -33.22 -23.58 29.90
N ALA A 17 -33.33 -22.34 29.43
CA ALA A 17 -33.22 -22.04 28.02
C ALA A 17 -31.95 -22.74 27.50
N PRO A 18 -32.01 -23.48 26.38
CA PRO A 18 -30.79 -23.97 25.78
C PRO A 18 -29.91 -22.75 25.56
N ALA A 19 -28.70 -22.77 26.10
CA ALA A 19 -27.71 -21.73 25.88
C ALA A 19 -27.72 -21.45 24.37
N GLN A 20 -28.23 -20.28 23.98
CA GLN A 20 -28.22 -19.88 22.59
C GLN A 20 -26.76 -19.93 22.17
N ARG A 21 -26.39 -20.95 21.39
CA ARG A 21 -25.14 -20.89 20.64
C ARG A 21 -25.26 -19.60 19.84
N GLY A 22 -24.44 -18.61 20.19
CA GLY A 22 -24.53 -17.28 19.60
C GLY A 22 -24.65 -17.43 18.09
N THR A 23 -25.66 -16.78 17.53
CA THR A 23 -25.88 -16.72 16.09
C THR A 23 -24.59 -16.24 15.44
N LYS A 24 -23.98 -17.09 14.61
CA LYS A 24 -22.74 -16.77 13.91
C LYS A 24 -23.06 -15.94 12.67
N ILE A 25 -23.60 -14.74 12.86
CA ILE A 25 -24.06 -13.92 11.73
C ILE A 25 -22.93 -13.53 10.77
N PHE A 26 -21.68 -13.53 11.24
CA PHE A 26 -20.50 -13.22 10.43
C PHE A 26 -19.72 -14.48 10.00
N ASP A 27 -20.34 -15.67 10.05
CA ASP A 27 -19.68 -16.90 9.61
C ASP A 27 -19.23 -16.78 8.15
N GLY A 28 -18.02 -17.22 7.85
CA GLY A 28 -17.40 -17.08 6.52
C GLY A 28 -16.94 -15.65 6.14
N MET A 29 -17.17 -14.64 6.98
CA MET A 29 -16.73 -13.26 6.73
C MET A 29 -15.35 -12.98 7.36
N ALA A 30 -14.61 -12.04 6.77
CA ALA A 30 -13.31 -11.60 7.29
C ALA A 30 -13.24 -10.09 7.49
N PHE A 31 -12.59 -9.66 8.57
CA PHE A 31 -12.48 -8.27 8.93
C PHE A 31 -11.06 -7.91 9.34
N ALA A 32 -10.59 -6.76 8.88
CA ALA A 32 -9.46 -6.09 9.51
C ALA A 32 -9.99 -4.90 10.32
N ILE A 33 -9.28 -4.51 11.39
CA ILE A 33 -9.62 -3.33 12.19
C ILE A 33 -8.44 -2.36 12.16
N SER A 34 -8.70 -1.08 11.88
CA SER A 34 -7.67 -0.05 11.84
C SER A 34 -8.22 1.31 12.25
N PHE A 35 -8.26 1.57 13.56
CA PHE A 35 -8.63 2.88 14.09
C PHE A 35 -7.45 3.84 13.98
N GLN A 36 -7.72 5.12 13.75
CA GLN A 36 -6.72 6.18 13.68
C GLN A 36 -5.96 6.29 15.00
N SER A 37 -4.70 6.70 14.90
CA SER A 37 -3.89 7.10 16.06
C SER A 37 -4.52 8.30 16.78
N LYS A 38 -3.90 8.75 17.87
CA LYS A 38 -4.34 9.95 18.60
C LYS A 38 -4.52 11.14 17.65
N ARG A 39 -5.73 11.71 17.64
CA ARG A 39 -6.10 12.82 16.77
C ARG A 39 -5.57 14.14 17.36
N PRO A 40 -5.30 15.17 16.52
CA PRO A 40 -4.98 16.50 17.02
C PRO A 40 -6.10 17.01 17.94
N GLY A 41 -5.75 17.52 19.12
CA GLY A 41 -6.71 18.03 20.11
C GLY A 41 -7.46 16.95 20.92
N GLU A 42 -7.23 15.66 20.66
CA GLU A 42 -7.85 14.58 21.41
C GLU A 42 -7.17 14.37 22.77
N ASN A 43 -7.96 14.28 23.83
CA ASN A 43 -7.41 13.97 25.16
C ASN A 43 -7.13 12.45 25.30
N PRO A 44 -6.28 12.05 26.27
CA PRO A 44 -5.95 10.64 26.48
C PRO A 44 -7.18 9.75 26.72
N GLU A 45 -8.19 10.24 27.43
CA GLU A 45 -9.40 9.49 27.78
C GLU A 45 -10.24 9.16 26.54
N GLN A 46 -10.44 10.14 25.64
CA GLN A 46 -11.14 9.96 24.37
C GLN A 46 -10.41 8.96 23.47
N HIS A 47 -9.09 9.10 23.36
CA HIS A 47 -8.27 8.15 22.60
C HIS A 47 -8.41 6.73 23.16
N ASN A 48 -8.31 6.57 24.47
CA ASN A 48 -8.42 5.26 25.12
C ASN A 48 -9.81 4.65 24.93
N ALA A 49 -10.88 5.45 25.06
CA ALA A 49 -12.25 4.99 24.81
C ALA A 49 -12.46 4.52 23.36
N ARG A 50 -11.85 5.19 22.37
CA ARG A 50 -11.87 4.71 20.97
C ARG A 50 -11.12 3.40 20.79
N MET A 51 -9.95 3.26 21.41
CA MET A 51 -9.18 2.01 21.33
C MET A 51 -9.89 0.86 22.03
N GLU A 52 -10.53 1.10 23.17
CA GLU A 52 -11.39 0.13 23.85
C GLU A 52 -12.59 -0.25 22.98
N THR A 53 -13.20 0.72 22.29
CA THR A 53 -14.25 0.46 21.31
C THR A 53 -13.75 -0.48 20.20
N ALA A 54 -12.57 -0.23 19.64
CA ALA A 54 -11.98 -1.10 18.62
C ALA A 54 -11.78 -2.54 19.13
N ALA A 55 -11.21 -2.70 20.33
CA ALA A 55 -10.99 -4.01 20.96
C ALA A 55 -12.32 -4.75 21.24
N ASN A 56 -13.34 -4.02 21.70
CA ASN A 56 -14.67 -4.58 21.93
C ASN A 56 -15.34 -5.02 20.62
N ILE A 57 -15.19 -4.24 19.54
CA ILE A 57 -15.69 -4.62 18.21
C ILE A 57 -15.00 -5.90 17.71
N GLU A 58 -13.68 -5.98 17.84
CA GLU A 58 -12.92 -7.18 17.47
C GLU A 58 -13.44 -8.43 18.18
N LYS A 59 -13.59 -8.35 19.51
CA LYS A 59 -14.11 -9.44 20.33
C LYS A 59 -15.51 -9.86 19.88
N ARG A 60 -16.39 -8.90 19.62
CA ARG A 60 -17.77 -9.19 19.20
C ARG A 60 -17.85 -9.79 17.80
N ILE A 61 -17.00 -9.36 16.86
CA ILE A 61 -16.90 -9.98 15.54
C ILE A 61 -16.49 -11.45 15.67
N LYS A 62 -15.43 -11.73 16.46
CA LYS A 62 -14.96 -13.11 16.74
C LYS A 62 -16.07 -13.97 17.36
N GLN A 63 -16.80 -13.43 18.35
CA GLN A 63 -17.91 -14.12 18.99
C GLN A 63 -19.07 -14.44 18.03
N ALA A 64 -19.29 -13.60 17.03
CA ALA A 64 -20.31 -13.78 16.00
C ALA A 64 -19.81 -14.59 14.77
N GLY A 65 -18.67 -15.26 14.88
CA GLY A 65 -18.14 -16.17 13.84
C GLY A 65 -17.26 -15.50 12.78
N GLY A 66 -17.05 -14.19 12.85
CA GLY A 66 -16.20 -13.47 11.91
C GLY A 66 -14.72 -13.70 12.16
N ARG A 67 -13.94 -13.81 11.07
CA ARG A 67 -12.47 -13.89 11.12
C ARG A 67 -11.88 -12.50 11.27
N ILE A 68 -10.88 -12.34 12.14
CA ILE A 68 -10.07 -11.11 12.23
C ILE A 68 -8.73 -11.34 11.55
N LEU A 69 -8.32 -10.36 10.74
CA LEU A 69 -7.04 -10.29 10.05
C LEU A 69 -6.12 -9.32 10.81
N ASP A 70 -5.23 -9.88 11.63
CA ASP A 70 -4.41 -9.15 12.59
C ASP A 70 -3.26 -8.38 11.92
N ASN A 71 -2.68 -8.95 10.86
CA ASN A 71 -1.59 -8.37 10.08
C ASN A 71 -2.09 -7.62 8.84
N GLY A 72 -3.24 -8.00 8.30
CA GLY A 72 -3.84 -7.32 7.16
C GLY A 72 -4.47 -8.27 6.16
N PHE A 73 -4.89 -7.73 5.01
CA PHE A 73 -5.59 -8.53 4.00
C PHE A 73 -4.66 -9.45 3.21
N ASP A 74 -3.35 -9.22 3.27
CA ASP A 74 -2.32 -10.08 2.68
C ASP A 74 -2.36 -11.52 3.21
N GLU A 75 -2.89 -11.74 4.42
CA GLU A 75 -3.14 -13.07 5.00
C GLU A 75 -4.06 -13.97 4.16
N LEU A 76 -4.86 -13.39 3.26
CA LEU A 76 -5.80 -14.12 2.40
C LEU A 76 -5.21 -14.47 1.03
N PHE A 77 -3.96 -14.09 0.77
CA PHE A 77 -3.28 -14.29 -0.50
C PHE A 77 -2.14 -15.29 -0.38
N GLU A 78 -1.76 -15.85 -1.53
CA GLU A 78 -0.52 -16.61 -1.63
C GLU A 78 0.68 -15.65 -1.44
N PRO A 79 1.77 -16.10 -0.80
CA PRO A 79 2.96 -15.29 -0.60
C PRO A 79 3.47 -14.62 -1.88
N ILE A 80 3.99 -13.40 -1.75
CA ILE A 80 4.59 -12.70 -2.89
C ILE A 80 5.98 -13.24 -3.14
N LEU A 81 6.09 -14.08 -4.17
CA LEU A 81 7.36 -14.48 -4.76
C LEU A 81 7.74 -13.46 -5.83
N VAL A 82 8.52 -12.43 -5.44
CA VAL A 82 9.10 -11.50 -6.43
C VAL A 82 10.29 -12.20 -7.08
N GLN A 83 10.22 -12.41 -8.40
CA GLN A 83 11.30 -13.05 -9.13
C GLN A 83 12.54 -12.14 -9.19
N PRO A 84 13.76 -12.66 -8.95
CA PRO A 84 14.99 -11.94 -9.24
C PRO A 84 15.06 -11.56 -10.72
N ALA A 85 15.57 -10.37 -11.03
CA ALA A 85 15.78 -9.96 -12.42
C ALA A 85 16.77 -10.86 -13.18
N ALA A 86 17.73 -11.46 -12.46
CA ALA A 86 18.80 -12.30 -13.03
C ALA A 86 18.38 -13.74 -13.39
N SER A 87 17.18 -14.22 -13.00
CA SER A 87 16.78 -15.62 -13.22
C SER A 87 16.23 -15.91 -14.63
N SER A 88 16.41 -15.01 -15.60
CA SER A 88 15.94 -15.19 -16.98
C SER A 88 16.88 -16.00 -17.87
N SER A 89 17.59 -17.00 -17.33
CA SER A 89 18.39 -17.90 -18.19
C SER A 89 18.45 -19.34 -17.68
N LYS A 90 18.07 -20.26 -18.60
CA LYS A 90 18.18 -21.73 -18.56
C LYS A 90 17.09 -22.50 -17.80
N ASP A 91 15.87 -22.53 -18.32
CA ASP A 91 15.23 -23.83 -18.55
C ASP A 91 14.21 -23.75 -19.69
N LYS A 92 14.56 -24.36 -20.83
CA LYS A 92 13.73 -24.44 -22.04
C LYS A 92 13.07 -25.82 -22.10
N THR A 93 12.16 -26.13 -21.18
CA THR A 93 11.33 -27.35 -21.26
C THR A 93 9.94 -27.16 -20.65
N HIS A 94 9.26 -26.06 -20.98
CA HIS A 94 7.80 -26.06 -21.00
C HIS A 94 7.31 -25.07 -22.06
N ASN A 95 6.40 -25.52 -22.92
CA ASN A 95 5.78 -24.75 -24.01
C ASN A 95 5.44 -23.31 -23.58
N PRO A 96 5.84 -22.28 -24.33
CA PRO A 96 5.31 -20.93 -24.12
C PRO A 96 3.90 -20.90 -24.71
N SER A 97 2.89 -21.06 -23.87
CA SER A 97 1.56 -20.57 -24.23
C SER A 97 1.59 -19.05 -24.10
N PRO A 98 1.19 -18.29 -25.13
CA PRO A 98 1.06 -16.84 -25.04
C PRO A 98 -0.23 -16.56 -24.28
N SER A 99 -0.15 -16.52 -22.96
CA SER A 99 -1.15 -15.80 -22.19
C SER A 99 -0.51 -14.49 -21.79
N ASP A 100 -0.88 -13.42 -22.50
CA ASP A 100 -0.76 -12.00 -22.10
C ASP A 100 -1.52 -11.68 -20.79
N GLU A 101 -1.72 -12.67 -19.95
CA GLU A 101 -2.45 -12.57 -18.69
C GLU A 101 -1.50 -11.99 -17.64
N PRO A 102 -1.84 -10.84 -17.05
CA PRO A 102 -1.03 -10.25 -15.99
C PRO A 102 -0.89 -11.26 -14.84
N PRO A 103 0.20 -11.18 -14.04
CA PRO A 103 0.41 -12.09 -12.92
C PRO A 103 -0.81 -12.09 -12.00
N LYS A 104 -1.56 -13.20 -12.02
CA LYS A 104 -2.83 -13.32 -11.28
C LYS A 104 -2.54 -13.16 -9.79
N LEU A 105 -3.24 -12.24 -9.14
CA LEU A 105 -3.26 -12.13 -7.70
C LEU A 105 -4.01 -13.35 -7.15
N LEU A 106 -3.26 -14.32 -6.62
CA LEU A 106 -3.84 -15.58 -6.16
C LEU A 106 -4.23 -15.48 -4.69
N LEU A 107 -5.51 -15.73 -4.41
CA LEU A 107 -6.00 -16.01 -3.07
C LEU A 107 -5.50 -17.37 -2.62
N ASN A 108 -5.18 -17.52 -1.34
CA ASN A 108 -4.91 -18.82 -0.74
C ASN A 108 -6.23 -19.57 -0.46
N ASN A 109 -6.16 -20.79 0.09
CA ASN A 109 -7.37 -21.58 0.36
C ASN A 109 -8.36 -20.83 1.25
N ILE A 110 -7.88 -20.14 2.29
CA ILE A 110 -8.73 -19.34 3.19
C ILE A 110 -9.41 -18.22 2.40
N GLY A 111 -8.64 -17.48 1.60
CA GLY A 111 -9.17 -16.37 0.81
C GLY A 111 -10.21 -16.81 -0.23
N ARG A 112 -10.07 -18.00 -0.83
CA ARG A 112 -11.04 -18.54 -1.80
C ARG A 112 -12.38 -18.89 -1.14
N ASP A 113 -12.35 -19.36 0.09
CA ASP A 113 -13.55 -19.72 0.86
C ASP A 113 -14.12 -18.54 1.66
N THR A 114 -13.47 -17.37 1.62
CA THR A 114 -13.90 -16.17 2.35
C THR A 114 -15.00 -15.43 1.58
N GLY A 115 -16.07 -15.09 2.29
CA GLY A 115 -17.18 -14.30 1.80
C GLY A 115 -16.92 -12.79 1.89
N PHE A 116 -17.90 -12.06 2.44
CA PHE A 116 -17.77 -10.62 2.66
C PHE A 116 -16.52 -10.28 3.48
N THR A 117 -15.77 -9.31 2.97
CA THR A 117 -14.51 -8.89 3.56
C THR A 117 -14.48 -7.38 3.66
N ALA A 118 -14.23 -6.83 4.85
CA ALA A 118 -14.27 -5.39 5.07
C ALA A 118 -13.20 -4.91 6.05
N LEU A 119 -12.82 -3.64 5.92
CA LEU A 119 -12.05 -2.94 6.93
C LEU A 119 -12.99 -2.17 7.86
N ILE A 120 -12.83 -2.32 9.16
CA ILE A 120 -13.53 -1.50 10.15
C ILE A 120 -12.60 -0.40 10.66
N ALA A 121 -13.03 0.85 10.52
CA ALA A 121 -12.27 2.03 10.91
C ALA A 121 -13.17 3.12 11.53
N ASP A 122 -12.54 4.18 12.04
CA ASP A 122 -13.19 5.32 12.68
C ASP A 122 -12.98 6.64 11.90
N GLY A 123 -12.40 6.55 10.70
CA GLY A 123 -12.11 7.66 9.80
C GLY A 123 -11.19 7.21 8.66
N HIS A 124 -10.88 8.11 7.73
CA HIS A 124 -9.92 7.83 6.67
C HIS A 124 -8.48 7.75 7.21
N SER A 125 -7.59 6.99 6.61
CA SER A 125 -6.22 6.84 7.13
C SER A 125 -5.23 6.48 6.03
N ARG A 126 -3.94 6.68 6.29
CA ARG A 126 -2.82 6.19 5.47
C ARG A 126 -2.17 4.93 6.06
N LYS A 127 -2.81 4.29 7.06
CA LYS A 127 -2.32 3.03 7.65
C LYS A 127 -2.37 1.90 6.61
N VAL A 128 -1.47 0.91 6.76
CA VAL A 128 -1.30 -0.20 5.82
C VAL A 128 -2.61 -0.94 5.52
N LYS A 129 -3.36 -1.37 6.54
CA LYS A 129 -4.66 -2.06 6.38
C LYS A 129 -5.67 -1.21 5.59
N TYR A 130 -5.61 0.11 5.75
CA TYR A 130 -6.43 1.06 5.01
C TYR A 130 -6.08 1.08 3.53
N MET A 131 -4.80 1.22 3.21
CA MET A 131 -4.30 1.20 1.83
C MET A 131 -4.56 -0.14 1.14
N GLN A 132 -4.39 -1.26 1.85
CA GLN A 132 -4.72 -2.59 1.35
C GLN A 132 -6.21 -2.69 0.98
N ALA A 133 -7.11 -2.23 1.85
CA ALA A 133 -8.55 -2.23 1.57
C ALA A 133 -8.90 -1.37 0.35
N LEU A 134 -8.27 -0.20 0.20
CA LEU A 134 -8.43 0.63 -1.00
C LEU A 134 -8.03 -0.15 -2.26
N ALA A 135 -6.82 -0.70 -2.30
CA ALA A 135 -6.26 -1.40 -3.45
C ALA A 135 -7.04 -2.66 -3.84
N LEU A 136 -7.57 -3.38 -2.85
CA LEU A 136 -8.34 -4.60 -3.06
C LEU A 136 -9.80 -4.34 -3.45
N GLY A 137 -10.25 -3.08 -3.48
CA GLY A 137 -11.66 -2.76 -3.75
C GLY A 137 -12.61 -3.14 -2.61
N LEU A 138 -12.11 -3.27 -1.38
CA LEU A 138 -12.90 -3.70 -0.22
C LEU A 138 -13.64 -2.52 0.44
N PRO A 139 -14.84 -2.72 0.98
CA PRO A 139 -15.53 -1.70 1.76
C PRO A 139 -14.75 -1.35 3.02
N ILE A 140 -14.70 -0.05 3.33
CA ILE A 140 -14.11 0.49 4.55
C ILE A 140 -15.24 1.12 5.36
N LEU A 141 -15.62 0.50 6.47
CA LEU A 141 -16.86 0.77 7.16
C LEU A 141 -16.61 1.39 8.53
N ALA A 142 -17.52 2.27 8.93
CA ALA A 142 -17.64 2.72 10.30
C ALA A 142 -18.01 1.53 11.21
N SER A 143 -17.45 1.48 12.42
CA SER A 143 -17.76 0.43 13.43
C SER A 143 -19.25 0.29 13.74
N ARG A 144 -20.04 1.36 13.51
CA ARG A 144 -21.50 1.35 13.65
C ARG A 144 -22.17 0.26 12.80
N TRP A 145 -21.64 -0.09 11.62
CA TRP A 145 -22.21 -1.16 10.80
C TRP A 145 -22.21 -2.49 11.55
N VAL A 146 -21.07 -2.86 12.15
CA VAL A 146 -20.93 -4.08 12.96
C VAL A 146 -21.87 -4.05 14.16
N ILE A 147 -21.94 -2.92 14.87
CA ILE A 147 -22.84 -2.75 16.02
C ILE A 147 -24.29 -3.01 15.60
N THR A 148 -24.71 -2.44 14.47
CA THR A 148 -26.09 -2.52 13.99
C THR A 148 -26.42 -3.93 13.49
N CYS A 149 -25.50 -4.60 12.80
CA CYS A 149 -25.66 -6.01 12.42
C CYS A 149 -25.89 -6.90 13.65
N LEU A 150 -25.07 -6.70 14.69
CA LEU A 150 -25.16 -7.49 15.92
C LEU A 150 -26.42 -7.18 16.72
N SER A 151 -26.86 -5.92 16.77
CA SER A 151 -28.09 -5.52 17.45
C SER A 151 -29.36 -6.01 16.76
N SER A 152 -29.36 -6.05 15.42
CA SER A 152 -30.47 -6.55 14.62
C SER A 152 -30.41 -8.07 14.37
N ASN A 153 -29.31 -8.72 14.75
CA ASN A 153 -29.02 -10.12 14.46
C ASN A 153 -29.17 -10.45 12.97
N SER A 154 -28.74 -9.54 12.09
CA SER A 154 -28.84 -9.66 10.64
C SER A 154 -27.70 -8.89 9.95
N ILE A 155 -27.37 -9.29 8.73
CA ILE A 155 -26.44 -8.55 7.88
C ILE A 155 -27.21 -7.45 7.15
N ILE A 156 -26.89 -6.20 7.45
CA ILE A 156 -27.56 -5.03 6.86
C ILE A 156 -26.74 -4.40 5.73
N ASP A 157 -27.38 -3.55 4.93
CA ASP A 157 -26.70 -2.75 3.91
C ASP A 157 -25.54 -1.93 4.53
N TRP A 158 -24.36 -2.09 3.95
CA TRP A 158 -23.14 -1.44 4.40
C TRP A 158 -22.94 -0.06 3.78
N SER A 159 -23.63 0.26 2.68
CA SER A 159 -23.43 1.49 1.91
C SER A 159 -23.54 2.78 2.75
N PRO A 160 -24.50 2.93 3.67
CA PRO A 160 -24.61 4.12 4.52
C PRO A 160 -23.46 4.29 5.52
N TYR A 161 -22.65 3.26 5.71
CA TYR A 161 -21.55 3.22 6.68
C TYR A 161 -20.17 3.31 6.00
N LEU A 162 -20.12 3.49 4.68
CA LEU A 162 -18.88 3.58 3.91
C LEU A 162 -18.12 4.87 4.26
N LEU A 163 -16.84 4.73 4.57
CA LEU A 163 -15.94 5.82 4.90
C LEU A 163 -15.24 6.38 3.66
N ALA A 164 -14.81 7.65 3.76
CA ALA A 164 -14.05 8.36 2.73
C ALA A 164 -12.74 7.64 2.36
N ALA A 165 -12.33 7.68 1.10
CA ALA A 165 -11.10 7.05 0.63
C ALA A 165 -9.84 7.63 1.29
N GLY A 166 -9.79 8.95 1.47
CA GLY A 166 -8.62 9.61 2.05
C GLY A 166 -8.53 11.09 1.75
N GLN A 167 -7.51 11.70 2.34
CA GLN A 167 -7.12 13.08 2.07
C GLN A 167 -6.16 13.13 0.89
N SER A 168 -6.55 13.87 -0.14
CA SER A 168 -5.79 14.02 -1.38
C SER A 168 -4.92 15.27 -1.33
N ALA A 169 -3.60 15.10 -1.23
CA ALA A 169 -2.67 16.21 -1.41
C ALA A 169 -2.73 16.75 -2.85
N PHE A 170 -3.06 15.86 -3.80
CA PHE A 170 -3.24 16.19 -5.21
C PHE A 170 -4.36 17.21 -5.47
N LEU A 171 -5.37 17.24 -4.60
CA LEU A 171 -6.53 18.14 -4.72
C LEU A 171 -6.56 19.17 -3.58
N GLY A 172 -5.40 19.62 -3.11
CA GLY A 172 -5.31 20.64 -2.06
C GLY A 172 -5.92 20.19 -0.74
N ASP A 173 -5.57 18.99 -0.30
CA ASP A 173 -6.01 18.38 0.96
C ASP A 173 -7.51 18.06 1.08
N ALA A 174 -8.21 17.99 -0.06
CA ALA A 174 -9.61 17.56 -0.10
C ALA A 174 -9.79 16.12 0.39
N ILE A 175 -10.85 15.86 1.16
CA ILE A 175 -11.25 14.50 1.56
C ILE A 175 -12.12 13.91 0.47
N LEU A 176 -11.63 12.86 -0.19
CA LEU A 176 -12.35 12.19 -1.26
C LEU A 176 -13.22 11.04 -0.74
N SER A 177 -14.44 10.98 -1.26
CA SER A 177 -15.34 9.86 -1.04
C SER A 177 -14.79 8.59 -1.69
N ARG A 178 -15.01 7.45 -1.02
CA ARG A 178 -14.77 6.14 -1.63
C ARG A 178 -15.92 5.82 -2.58
N ASN A 179 -15.61 5.49 -3.83
CA ASN A 179 -16.59 5.06 -4.82
C ASN A 179 -16.52 3.53 -4.98
N LEU A 180 -17.53 2.83 -4.48
CA LEU A 180 -17.70 1.39 -4.66
C LEU A 180 -19.14 1.13 -5.09
N GLN A 181 -19.31 0.19 -6.02
CA GLN A 181 -20.64 -0.34 -6.32
C GLN A 181 -21.12 -1.18 -5.13
N PRO A 182 -22.28 -0.87 -4.53
CA PRO A 182 -22.85 -1.69 -3.48
C PRO A 182 -23.09 -3.12 -3.93
N TYR A 183 -22.91 -4.06 -3.01
CA TYR A 183 -23.21 -5.48 -3.23
C TYR A 183 -23.66 -6.11 -1.92
N ASP A 184 -24.43 -7.19 -2.01
CA ASP A 184 -24.98 -7.87 -0.83
C ASP A 184 -23.86 -8.55 -0.03
N ALA A 185 -23.69 -8.13 1.23
CA ALA A 185 -22.70 -8.69 2.14
C ALA A 185 -23.01 -10.14 2.55
N SER A 186 -24.27 -10.58 2.48
CA SER A 186 -24.64 -11.94 2.86
C SER A 186 -24.20 -13.00 1.83
N THR A 187 -24.10 -12.62 0.55
CA THR A 187 -23.75 -13.52 -0.55
C THR A 187 -22.42 -13.21 -1.22
N ALA A 188 -21.73 -12.15 -0.79
CA ALA A 188 -20.46 -11.73 -1.36
C ALA A 188 -19.39 -12.81 -1.29
N LYS A 189 -18.56 -12.90 -2.33
CA LYS A 189 -17.36 -13.74 -2.36
C LYS A 189 -16.13 -12.88 -2.58
N LEU A 190 -15.11 -13.06 -1.75
CA LEU A 190 -13.87 -12.29 -1.86
C LEU A 190 -13.23 -12.42 -3.24
N VAL A 191 -13.25 -13.63 -3.82
CA VAL A 191 -12.74 -13.90 -5.18
C VAL A 191 -13.35 -12.95 -6.21
N GLU A 192 -14.67 -12.74 -6.15
CA GLU A 192 -15.37 -11.87 -7.09
C GLU A 192 -15.08 -10.40 -6.83
N THR A 193 -15.06 -9.98 -5.57
CA THR A 193 -14.74 -8.60 -5.19
C THR A 193 -13.34 -8.23 -5.66
N VAL A 194 -12.36 -9.11 -5.42
CA VAL A 194 -10.98 -8.93 -5.87
C VAL A 194 -10.90 -8.91 -7.40
N ALA A 195 -11.66 -9.74 -8.11
CA ALA A 195 -11.65 -9.75 -9.58
C ALA A 195 -12.21 -8.47 -10.21
N ARG A 196 -13.16 -7.78 -9.56
CA ARG A 196 -13.78 -6.54 -10.06
C ARG A 196 -12.97 -5.26 -9.76
N ARG A 197 -11.90 -5.36 -8.97
CA ARG A 197 -11.12 -4.19 -8.54
C ARG A 197 -10.44 -3.50 -9.73
N GLY A 198 -10.15 -2.21 -9.57
CA GLY A 198 -9.34 -1.46 -10.54
C GLY A 198 -7.88 -1.94 -10.54
N CYS A 199 -7.44 -2.55 -11.64
CA CYS A 199 -6.05 -2.95 -11.84
C CYS A 199 -5.29 -1.86 -12.62
N TRP A 200 -5.12 -0.67 -12.04
CA TRP A 200 -4.58 0.48 -12.77
C TRP A 200 -3.07 0.39 -13.08
N LEU A 201 -2.36 -0.57 -12.50
CA LEU A 201 -0.99 -0.94 -12.89
C LEU A 201 -0.98 -2.18 -13.79
N GLY A 202 -2.13 -2.61 -14.30
CA GLY A 202 -2.27 -3.72 -15.23
C GLY A 202 -1.35 -3.56 -16.43
N GLY A 203 -0.51 -4.56 -16.66
CA GLY A 203 0.48 -4.56 -17.73
C GLY A 203 1.70 -3.68 -17.47
N SER A 204 1.77 -2.93 -16.37
CA SER A 204 2.98 -2.19 -15.99
C SER A 204 4.04 -3.14 -15.42
N ARG A 205 5.30 -2.93 -15.81
CA ARG A 205 6.46 -3.62 -15.23
C ARG A 205 7.18 -2.69 -14.26
N ILE A 206 7.38 -3.15 -13.03
CA ILE A 206 8.02 -2.38 -11.97
C ILE A 206 9.27 -3.10 -11.50
N LEU A 207 10.40 -2.39 -11.56
CA LEU A 207 11.67 -2.85 -11.01
C LEU A 207 11.80 -2.37 -9.56
N LEU A 208 11.79 -3.31 -8.61
CA LEU A 208 11.95 -3.06 -7.18
C LEU A 208 13.42 -3.11 -6.81
N VAL A 209 13.96 -1.97 -6.34
CA VAL A 209 15.32 -1.90 -5.81
C VAL A 209 15.25 -2.13 -4.30
N VAL A 210 15.49 -3.37 -3.87
CA VAL A 210 15.42 -3.74 -2.44
C VAL A 210 16.76 -4.29 -2.00
N SER A 211 17.52 -3.45 -1.29
CA SER A 211 18.77 -3.83 -0.63
C SER A 211 18.56 -5.10 0.18
N THR A 212 19.20 -6.19 -0.25
CA THR A 212 19.31 -7.40 0.55
C THR A 212 20.17 -7.03 1.75
N GLY A 213 19.65 -7.15 2.98
CA GLY A 213 20.31 -6.70 4.22
C GLY A 213 21.67 -7.36 4.56
N GLY A 214 22.31 -8.03 3.60
CA GLY A 214 23.61 -8.70 3.71
C GLY A 214 24.83 -7.76 3.69
N ASP A 215 24.70 -6.51 3.24
CA ASP A 215 25.89 -5.67 2.98
C ASP A 215 26.42 -4.92 4.21
N LYS A 216 25.67 -4.87 5.31
CA LYS A 216 26.17 -4.26 6.55
C LYS A 216 26.76 -5.33 7.47
N LYS A 217 28.04 -5.68 7.24
CA LYS A 217 28.89 -6.43 8.17
C LYS A 217 29.18 -5.57 9.41
N GLY A 218 28.43 -5.80 10.48
CA GLY A 218 28.64 -5.17 11.79
C GLY A 218 27.69 -5.74 12.85
N ARG A 219 28.10 -5.74 14.12
CA ARG A 219 27.27 -6.20 15.25
C ARG A 219 26.14 -5.19 15.46
N ARG A 220 24.96 -5.45 14.90
CA ARG A 220 23.76 -4.60 15.06
C ARG A 220 23.14 -4.79 16.45
N THR A 221 22.66 -3.70 17.03
CA THR A 221 21.85 -3.72 18.25
C THR A 221 20.47 -4.33 17.98
N GLN A 222 19.79 -4.83 19.01
CA GLN A 222 18.42 -5.37 18.87
C GLN A 222 17.44 -4.32 18.32
N LYS A 223 17.57 -3.08 18.79
CA LYS A 223 16.76 -1.93 18.33
C LYS A 223 16.93 -1.64 16.83
N GLU A 224 18.15 -1.81 16.30
CA GLU A 224 18.41 -1.65 14.86
C GLU A 224 17.79 -2.77 14.04
N LYS A 225 17.85 -4.02 14.52
CA LYS A 225 17.19 -5.17 13.88
C LYS A 225 15.67 -5.01 13.84
N ASP A 226 15.07 -4.57 14.95
CA ASP A 226 13.62 -4.35 15.02
C ASP A 226 13.18 -3.21 14.09
N ARG A 227 13.97 -2.12 14.01
CA ARG A 227 13.70 -1.01 13.08
C ARG A 227 13.81 -1.45 11.62
N GLU A 228 14.84 -2.21 11.26
CA GLU A 228 15.03 -2.74 9.92
C GLU A 228 13.90 -3.69 9.51
N LYS A 229 13.50 -4.59 10.42
CA LYS A 229 12.34 -5.47 10.20
C LYS A 229 11.04 -4.70 10.01
N ALA A 230 10.81 -3.65 10.79
CA ALA A 230 9.64 -2.79 10.63
C ALA A 230 9.66 -2.03 9.29
N GLU A 231 10.84 -1.58 8.86
CA GLU A 231 11.04 -0.91 7.58
C GLU A 231 10.83 -1.87 6.39
N GLU A 232 11.37 -3.08 6.46
CA GLU A 232 11.14 -4.14 5.48
C GLU A 232 9.66 -4.52 5.42
N GLY A 233 8.98 -4.66 6.56
CA GLY A 233 7.53 -4.90 6.61
C GLY A 233 6.74 -3.77 5.93
N ARG A 234 7.13 -2.51 6.15
CA ARG A 234 6.55 -1.36 5.45
C ARG A 234 6.79 -1.44 3.94
N LYS A 235 8.00 -1.75 3.49
CA LYS A 235 8.32 -1.91 2.06
C LYS A 235 7.49 -3.01 1.41
N MET A 236 7.41 -4.16 2.06
CA MET A 236 6.64 -5.30 1.56
C MET A 236 5.14 -4.99 1.48
N ALA A 237 4.62 -4.09 2.33
CA ALA A 237 3.25 -3.61 2.20
C ALA A 237 3.02 -2.85 0.87
N TYR A 238 3.94 -1.99 0.43
CA TYR A 238 3.81 -1.27 -0.85
C TYR A 238 4.06 -2.18 -2.06
N VAL A 239 4.96 -3.14 -1.94
CA VAL A 239 5.14 -4.22 -2.92
C VAL A 239 3.84 -5.00 -3.10
N PHE A 240 3.16 -5.33 -2.00
CA PHE A 240 1.84 -5.96 -2.05
C PHE A 240 0.81 -5.09 -2.77
N LEU A 241 0.74 -3.79 -2.49
CA LEU A 241 -0.18 -2.88 -3.18
C LEU A 241 0.08 -2.83 -4.69
N ALA A 242 1.34 -2.74 -5.12
CA ALA A 242 1.69 -2.74 -6.54
C ALA A 242 1.24 -4.02 -7.25
N ARG A 243 1.45 -5.20 -6.61
CA ARG A 243 0.96 -6.48 -7.13
C ARG A 243 -0.57 -6.51 -7.19
N VAL A 244 -1.25 -6.04 -6.14
CA VAL A 244 -2.71 -5.97 -6.10
C VAL A 244 -3.23 -5.10 -7.25
N LEU A 245 -2.57 -3.99 -7.58
CA LEU A 245 -2.97 -3.13 -8.68
C LEU A 245 -2.63 -3.69 -10.07
N GLY A 246 -2.04 -4.89 -10.16
CA GLY A 246 -1.83 -5.62 -11.42
C GLY A 246 -0.43 -5.49 -12.02
N ALA A 247 0.54 -4.94 -11.28
CA ALA A 247 1.91 -4.79 -11.76
C ALA A 247 2.68 -6.13 -11.83
N GLU A 248 3.52 -6.28 -12.85
CA GLU A 248 4.60 -7.28 -12.85
C GLU A 248 5.78 -6.73 -12.04
N LEU A 249 6.26 -7.51 -11.05
CA LEU A 249 7.31 -7.09 -10.13
C LEU A 249 8.59 -7.89 -10.38
N ARG A 250 9.71 -7.19 -10.53
CA ARG A 250 11.07 -7.77 -10.58
C ARG A 250 11.92 -7.16 -9.48
N ARG A 251 12.84 -7.94 -8.90
CA ARG A 251 13.73 -7.45 -7.83
C ARG A 251 15.19 -7.42 -8.28
N VAL A 252 15.87 -6.35 -7.88
CA VAL A 252 17.34 -6.20 -7.90
C VAL A 252 17.86 -5.82 -6.51
N GLY A 253 19.12 -6.15 -6.24
CA GLY A 253 19.74 -5.98 -4.92
C GLY A 253 20.26 -4.56 -4.65
N ASN A 254 20.59 -3.78 -5.68
CA ASN A 254 21.16 -2.45 -5.54
C ASN A 254 20.91 -1.58 -6.79
N VAL A 255 21.32 -0.31 -6.70
CA VAL A 255 21.16 0.70 -7.75
C VAL A 255 21.95 0.34 -9.02
N ASP A 256 23.15 -0.23 -8.90
CA ASP A 256 23.97 -0.61 -10.06
C ASP A 256 23.37 -1.78 -10.84
N GLU A 257 22.85 -2.78 -10.13
CA GLU A 257 22.06 -3.86 -10.73
C GLU A 257 20.80 -3.33 -11.40
N ALA A 258 20.15 -2.32 -10.80
CA ALA A 258 18.99 -1.69 -11.39
C ALA A 258 19.33 -1.02 -12.73
N LYS A 259 20.41 -0.23 -12.80
CA LYS A 259 20.85 0.41 -14.05
C LYS A 259 21.11 -0.60 -15.15
N LYS A 260 21.89 -1.65 -14.86
CA LYS A 260 22.19 -2.73 -15.81
C LYS A 260 20.93 -3.45 -16.29
N GLU A 261 19.99 -3.67 -15.39
CA GLU A 261 18.73 -4.34 -15.69
C GLU A 261 17.82 -3.51 -16.60
N LEU A 262 17.74 -2.20 -16.34
CA LEU A 262 16.97 -1.26 -17.15
C LEU A 262 17.55 -1.19 -18.57
N GLU A 263 18.87 -1.03 -18.71
CA GLU A 263 19.55 -1.04 -20.01
C GLU A 263 19.34 -2.36 -20.77
N ARG A 264 19.41 -3.50 -20.08
CA ARG A 264 19.17 -4.81 -20.67
C ARG A 264 17.73 -4.91 -21.21
N ALA A 265 16.75 -4.57 -20.38
CA ALA A 265 15.34 -4.66 -20.75
C ALA A 265 14.97 -3.70 -21.89
N GLU A 266 15.63 -2.53 -21.97
CA GLU A 266 15.44 -1.60 -23.08
C GLU A 266 16.00 -2.16 -24.40
N LYS A 267 17.21 -2.72 -24.39
CA LYS A 267 17.78 -3.38 -25.57
C LYS A 267 16.94 -4.57 -26.03
N GLU A 268 16.47 -5.40 -25.09
CA GLU A 268 15.56 -6.51 -25.41
C GLU A 268 14.25 -6.01 -26.03
N ALA A 269 13.74 -4.86 -25.60
CA ALA A 269 12.55 -4.26 -26.17
C ALA A 269 12.79 -3.65 -27.56
N GLU A 270 13.94 -3.00 -27.79
CA GLU A 270 14.35 -2.52 -29.13
C GLU A 270 14.48 -3.67 -30.13
N ASP A 271 15.01 -4.81 -29.68
CA ASP A 271 15.12 -6.05 -30.45
C ASP A 271 13.77 -6.78 -30.67
N GLY A 272 12.67 -6.28 -30.09
CA GLY A 272 11.35 -6.93 -30.14
C GLY A 272 11.26 -8.24 -29.35
N LYS A 273 12.20 -8.51 -28.44
CA LYS A 273 12.31 -9.73 -27.63
C LYS A 273 11.77 -9.57 -26.20
N GLY A 274 11.40 -8.36 -25.81
CA GLY A 274 10.96 -8.05 -24.45
C GLY A 274 10.14 -6.75 -24.36
N LYS A 275 9.82 -6.37 -23.13
CA LYS A 275 9.10 -5.13 -22.79
C LYS A 275 9.96 -4.29 -21.84
N PRO A 276 10.07 -2.96 -21.98
CA PRO A 276 10.82 -2.16 -21.03
C PRO A 276 10.12 -2.12 -19.66
N TYR A 277 10.82 -1.62 -18.65
CA TYR A 277 10.19 -1.29 -17.37
C TYR A 277 9.48 0.06 -17.45
N ASP A 278 8.28 0.14 -16.88
CA ASP A 278 7.51 1.38 -16.83
C ASP A 278 7.87 2.23 -15.60
N TRP A 279 8.28 1.55 -14.51
CA TRP A 279 8.58 2.16 -13.22
C TRP A 279 9.79 1.53 -12.54
N VAL A 280 10.50 2.34 -11.77
CA VAL A 280 11.42 1.88 -10.73
C VAL A 280 10.86 2.28 -9.37
N TYR A 281 10.71 1.31 -8.48
CA TYR A 281 10.42 1.58 -7.09
C TYR A 281 11.73 1.70 -6.33
N VAL A 282 12.00 2.90 -5.85
CA VAL A 282 13.22 3.25 -5.11
C VAL A 282 12.81 3.48 -3.67
N ASP A 283 13.47 2.79 -2.74
CA ASP A 283 13.28 3.03 -1.31
C ASP A 283 13.46 4.52 -1.01
N GLY A 284 12.56 5.12 -0.23
CA GLY A 284 12.48 6.58 0.03
C GLY A 284 13.68 7.20 0.76
N LYS A 285 14.82 6.51 0.82
CA LYS A 285 16.13 6.98 1.29
C LYS A 285 17.15 7.19 0.18
N THR A 286 16.89 6.69 -1.03
CA THR A 286 17.75 6.85 -2.20
C THR A 286 17.09 7.84 -3.14
N ASP A 287 17.76 8.95 -3.45
CA ASP A 287 17.26 9.90 -4.43
C ASP A 287 17.21 9.19 -5.79
N GLY A 288 16.00 8.94 -6.28
CA GLY A 288 15.78 8.33 -7.59
C GLY A 288 16.46 9.09 -8.74
N ALA A 289 16.83 10.36 -8.51
CA ALA A 289 17.63 11.15 -9.43
C ALA A 289 18.97 10.48 -9.82
N GLU A 290 19.62 9.73 -8.92
CA GLU A 290 20.90 9.05 -9.22
C GLU A 290 20.75 7.89 -10.22
N LEU A 291 19.55 7.32 -10.36
CA LEU A 291 19.27 6.30 -11.37
C LEU A 291 19.18 6.87 -12.77
N PHE A 292 18.85 8.17 -12.89
CA PHE A 292 18.62 8.85 -14.17
C PHE A 292 19.72 9.86 -14.52
N THR A 293 20.72 10.08 -13.65
CA THR A 293 21.94 10.82 -13.99
C THR A 293 22.96 9.87 -14.61
N GLY A 294 23.23 10.06 -15.90
CA GLY A 294 24.35 9.39 -16.58
C GLY A 294 25.71 9.83 -16.01
N PRO A 295 26.78 9.06 -16.25
CA PRO A 295 28.12 9.31 -15.69
C PRO A 295 28.81 10.61 -16.17
N ALA A 296 28.16 11.44 -16.99
CA ALA A 296 28.76 12.66 -17.55
C ALA A 296 28.73 13.89 -16.62
N ALA A 297 28.19 13.79 -15.39
CA ALA A 297 28.04 14.94 -14.48
C ALA A 297 29.10 15.03 -13.36
N MET A 298 30.19 14.24 -13.42
CA MET A 298 31.32 14.36 -12.50
C MET A 298 32.66 14.33 -13.24
N VAL A 299 33.03 15.43 -13.92
CA VAL A 299 34.44 15.78 -14.17
C VAL A 299 34.60 17.31 -14.20
N GLY A 300 35.49 17.83 -13.35
CA GLY A 300 36.02 19.20 -13.35
C GLY A 300 35.49 20.05 -12.19
N GLU A 301 36.27 20.47 -11.19
CA GLU A 301 37.71 20.51 -11.04
C GLU A 301 38.02 20.71 -9.54
N SER A 302 38.91 19.88 -9.01
CA SER A 302 39.67 20.18 -7.80
C SER A 302 40.88 21.01 -8.18
N ASP A 303 41.07 22.20 -7.59
CA ASP A 303 42.37 22.55 -7.02
C ASP A 303 42.30 23.78 -6.07
N ALA A 304 43.31 23.86 -5.20
CA ALA A 304 43.67 24.93 -4.28
C ALA A 304 42.87 25.02 -2.96
N GLY A 305 43.26 24.16 -2.02
CA GLY A 305 43.18 24.53 -0.61
C GLY A 305 44.20 25.61 -0.25
N ASN A 306 43.89 26.46 0.73
CA ASN A 306 44.64 26.49 1.99
C ASN A 306 43.95 27.36 3.06
N ALA A 307 43.89 26.78 4.26
CA ALA A 307 44.05 27.39 5.57
C ALA A 307 43.20 28.61 6.04
N SER A 308 42.51 28.34 7.16
CA SER A 308 42.69 29.04 8.44
C SER A 308 41.75 30.20 8.81
N ALA A 309 40.97 29.88 9.85
CA ALA A 309 40.72 30.67 11.07
C ALA A 309 39.75 31.86 11.05
N SER A 310 38.70 31.65 11.86
CA SER A 310 38.23 32.53 12.95
C SER A 310 37.61 33.90 12.65
N ALA A 311 36.44 34.05 13.29
CA ALA A 311 35.97 35.23 14.02
C ALA A 311 35.27 36.36 13.24
N SER A 312 33.98 36.50 13.57
CA SER A 312 33.25 37.73 13.91
C SER A 312 33.44 38.99 13.07
N GLY A 313 32.33 39.53 12.57
CA GLY A 313 32.29 40.94 12.16
C GLY A 313 31.00 41.34 11.48
N ALA A 314 30.24 42.21 12.15
CA ALA A 314 29.04 42.89 11.67
C ALA A 314 29.28 43.76 10.42
N GLY A 315 28.23 44.04 9.64
CA GLY A 315 28.28 45.19 8.71
C GLY A 315 27.32 45.20 7.52
N LYS A 316 26.16 45.83 7.75
CA LYS A 316 25.29 46.61 6.85
C LYS A 316 25.70 46.94 5.39
N ASP A 317 24.63 46.95 4.57
CA ASP A 317 24.26 47.89 3.49
C ASP A 317 25.09 47.97 2.19
N LYS A 318 24.45 47.69 1.04
CA LYS A 318 23.94 48.68 0.05
C LYS A 318 23.71 48.08 -1.36
N LYS A 319 22.43 48.14 -1.77
CA LYS A 319 21.92 48.89 -2.94
C LYS A 319 22.55 48.63 -4.34
N GLY A 320 21.78 47.94 -5.20
CA GLY A 320 21.21 48.59 -6.39
C GLY A 320 21.70 48.21 -7.81
N LYS A 321 20.68 47.94 -8.64
CA LYS A 321 20.46 48.43 -10.03
C LYS A 321 20.92 47.60 -11.27
N LYS A 322 19.87 47.11 -11.96
CA LYS A 322 19.53 47.18 -13.41
C LYS A 322 20.41 46.48 -14.49
N ARG A 323 19.78 45.44 -15.08
CA ARG A 323 19.45 45.20 -16.53
C ARG A 323 20.51 45.45 -17.61
N LYS A 324 20.78 44.42 -18.45
CA LYS A 324 20.74 44.53 -19.94
C LYS A 324 20.68 43.14 -20.64
N ARG A 325 20.03 43.14 -21.81
CA ARG A 325 19.62 42.04 -22.72
C ARG A 325 20.76 41.51 -23.62
N GLN A 326 20.52 40.27 -24.11
CA GLN A 326 20.80 39.69 -25.45
C GLN A 326 22.24 39.63 -26.01
N SER A 327 22.67 38.43 -26.40
CA SER A 327 22.94 38.00 -27.80
C SER A 327 23.74 36.67 -27.79
N VAL A 328 23.23 35.60 -28.40
CA VAL A 328 23.52 35.07 -29.76
C VAL A 328 24.45 33.85 -29.71
N GLY A 329 23.87 32.71 -30.09
CA GLY A 329 24.39 31.75 -31.06
C GLY A 329 25.81 31.21 -30.89
N TYR A 330 25.91 29.95 -30.44
CA TYR A 330 26.83 29.00 -31.05
C TYR A 330 26.09 27.69 -31.31
N VAL A 331 26.01 27.35 -32.60
CA VAL A 331 25.65 26.03 -33.10
C VAL A 331 26.85 25.13 -32.80
N TYR A 332 26.63 24.07 -32.02
CA TYR A 332 27.60 22.98 -31.87
C TYR A 332 26.94 21.70 -32.40
N GLU A 333 27.38 21.26 -33.57
CA GLU A 333 27.15 19.90 -34.05
C GLU A 333 28.07 18.96 -33.26
N PRO A 334 27.55 17.90 -32.61
CA PRO A 334 28.38 16.82 -32.11
C PRO A 334 28.57 15.77 -33.20
N THR A 335 29.84 15.47 -33.47
CA THR A 335 30.33 14.40 -34.33
C THR A 335 29.89 13.01 -33.87
N VAL A 336 29.81 12.12 -34.86
CA VAL A 336 29.27 10.75 -34.84
C VAL A 336 30.12 9.81 -33.96
N ALA A 337 29.88 9.76 -32.64
CA ALA A 337 30.40 8.68 -31.79
C ALA A 337 29.67 8.43 -30.45
N GLU A 338 28.61 9.18 -30.11
CA GLU A 338 27.81 8.93 -28.89
C GLU A 338 26.32 9.07 -29.21
N LYS A 339 25.71 7.99 -29.68
CA LYS A 339 24.24 7.86 -29.75
C LYS A 339 23.84 6.57 -29.06
N GLN A 340 23.90 6.57 -27.74
CA GLN A 340 22.90 5.81 -27.00
C GLN A 340 21.71 6.76 -26.82
N PRO A 341 20.52 6.46 -27.39
CA PRO A 341 19.35 7.25 -27.12
C PRO A 341 19.08 7.23 -25.61
N PRO A 342 18.64 8.36 -25.00
CA PRO A 342 18.26 8.35 -23.60
C PRO A 342 17.17 7.31 -23.40
N LEU A 343 17.38 6.40 -22.44
CA LEU A 343 16.43 5.38 -22.02
C LEU A 343 15.04 6.03 -21.96
N LYS A 344 14.05 5.49 -22.68
CA LYS A 344 12.68 6.03 -22.72
C LYS A 344 12.23 6.31 -21.29
N LYS A 345 11.97 7.58 -20.95
CA LYS A 345 11.81 8.14 -19.59
C LYS A 345 11.15 7.18 -18.59
N ILE A 346 11.97 6.39 -17.89
CA ILE A 346 11.53 5.49 -16.81
C ILE A 346 11.10 6.34 -15.62
N ARG A 347 9.92 6.05 -15.04
CA ARG A 347 9.32 6.82 -13.94
C ARG A 347 9.70 6.28 -12.57
N THR A 348 9.67 7.14 -11.54
CA THR A 348 9.88 6.70 -10.15
C THR A 348 8.54 6.51 -9.46
N LEU A 349 8.31 5.32 -8.89
CA LEU A 349 7.12 5.05 -8.08
C LEU A 349 7.47 5.24 -6.59
N SER A 350 6.93 6.28 -5.96
CA SER A 350 7.11 6.56 -4.53
C SER A 350 5.91 6.08 -3.70
N ASP A 351 6.10 5.88 -2.39
CA ASP A 351 5.02 5.57 -1.44
C ASP A 351 3.87 6.58 -1.54
N GLU A 352 4.18 7.88 -1.63
CA GLU A 352 3.17 8.94 -1.69
C GLU A 352 2.38 8.90 -3.00
N LEU A 353 3.05 8.66 -4.14
CA LEU A 353 2.35 8.54 -5.43
C LEU A 353 1.37 7.35 -5.42
N VAL A 354 1.76 6.23 -4.80
CA VAL A 354 0.88 5.06 -4.62
C VAL A 354 -0.31 5.41 -3.74
N ILE A 355 -0.08 6.03 -2.58
CA ILE A 355 -1.16 6.43 -1.65
C ILE A 355 -2.15 7.37 -2.34
N GLN A 356 -1.66 8.40 -3.02
CA GLN A 356 -2.52 9.39 -3.68
C GLN A 356 -3.29 8.76 -4.84
N SER A 357 -2.67 7.85 -5.61
CA SER A 357 -3.35 7.09 -6.65
C SER A 357 -4.48 6.21 -6.09
N LEU A 358 -4.26 5.56 -4.94
CA LEU A 358 -5.28 4.76 -4.25
C LEU A 358 -6.44 5.61 -3.72
N ILE A 359 -6.16 6.79 -3.19
CA ILE A 359 -7.17 7.73 -2.69
C ILE A 359 -8.01 8.29 -3.85
N LEU A 360 -7.37 8.60 -4.97
CA LEU A 360 -8.04 9.19 -6.13
C LEU A 360 -8.84 8.16 -6.95
N GLY A 361 -8.45 6.89 -6.91
CA GLY A 361 -9.12 5.85 -7.68
C GLY A 361 -8.56 5.67 -9.11
N ARG A 362 -7.33 6.13 -9.37
CA ARG A 362 -6.61 5.98 -10.64
C ARG A 362 -5.10 6.16 -10.44
N MET A 363 -4.29 5.70 -11.38
CA MET A 363 -2.88 6.10 -11.40
C MET A 363 -2.74 7.60 -11.70
N ILE A 364 -1.92 8.27 -10.90
CA ILE A 364 -1.49 9.65 -11.12
C ILE A 364 -0.16 9.61 -11.86
N ASP A 365 0.01 10.48 -12.87
CA ASP A 365 1.29 10.62 -13.56
C ASP A 365 2.27 11.43 -12.71
N GLU A 366 3.55 11.06 -12.73
CA GLU A 366 4.59 11.72 -11.93
C GLU A 366 4.72 13.21 -12.25
N GLU A 367 4.52 13.60 -13.51
CA GLU A 367 4.52 15.00 -13.94
C GLU A 367 3.28 15.76 -13.43
N GLU A 368 2.12 15.11 -13.44
CA GLU A 368 0.86 15.64 -12.88
C GLU A 368 1.06 15.92 -11.38
N PHE A 369 1.68 14.98 -10.66
CA PHE A 369 1.91 15.08 -9.22
C PHE A 369 2.93 16.16 -8.85
N ARG A 370 4.00 16.33 -9.63
CA ARG A 370 5.05 17.35 -9.38
C ARG A 370 4.61 18.78 -9.73
N SER A 371 3.48 18.94 -10.44
CA SER A 371 2.98 20.25 -10.87
C SER A 371 2.20 21.01 -9.78
N ILE A 372 1.97 20.36 -8.64
CA ILE A 372 1.31 20.89 -7.44
C ILE A 372 2.39 21.29 -6.42
#